data_AF-A0A7W1C880-F1
#
_entry.id   AF-A0A7W1C880-F1
#
_cell.length_a   1.000
_cell.length_b   1.000
_cell.length_c   1.000
_cell.angle_alpha   90.00
_cell.angle_beta   90.00
_cell.angle_gamma   90.00
#
_symmetry.space_group_name_H-M   'P 1'
#
loop_
_entity.id
_entity.type
_entity.pdbx_description
1 polymer ?
#
loop_
_entity_poly.entity_id
_entity_poly.type
_entity_poly.pdbx_seq_one_letter_code
_entity_poly.pdbx_strand_id
1 'polypeptide(L)'
;MLRLVTIPISHYCEKARWALERAGLAYREERHVQAIHWIAARRAGGGRTVPVLVTPEGALGESEEILVWADERTSPEHRLFPADPGERAEVERVCRRLDERLGPSGRRLMYVHMLARRELLLRFNNQGVPAWEDRMLRLGWPLAVRLVRRELDIRPGVEVEDEATVFRELDFVAELLADGRRHLCADRFTAADLTFAALSASVVVPPNYGVSPPQPDVLPPRTAALVQRVRDHPAGRYALALFAERRRETVG
;
A
#
# COMPACT_ATOMS: atom_id res chain seq x y z
N MET A 1 -19.45 6.02 13.64
CA MET A 1 -18.67 6.51 12.47
C MET A 1 -17.41 5.68 12.37
N LEU A 2 -17.09 5.14 11.19
CA LEU A 2 -15.87 4.36 10.99
C LEU A 2 -14.63 5.23 11.18
N ARG A 3 -13.55 4.64 11.70
CA ARG A 3 -12.30 5.35 11.93
C ARG A 3 -11.12 4.51 11.47
N LEU A 4 -10.29 5.05 10.59
CA LEU A 4 -9.14 4.36 10.02
C LEU A 4 -7.85 4.96 10.54
N VAL A 5 -7.11 4.21 11.36
CA VAL A 5 -5.79 4.61 11.87
C VAL A 5 -4.73 4.20 10.86
N THR A 6 -3.90 5.15 10.42
CA THR A 6 -2.92 4.91 9.33
C THR A 6 -1.56 5.56 9.60
N ILE A 7 -0.59 5.19 8.76
CA ILE A 7 0.52 6.07 8.41
C ILE A 7 0.34 6.53 6.95
N PRO A 8 0.56 7.80 6.61
CA PRO A 8 0.26 8.33 5.26
C PRO A 8 0.94 7.57 4.12
N ILE A 9 2.24 7.30 4.28
CA ILE A 9 3.10 6.67 3.27
C ILE A 9 2.77 5.19 2.98
N SER A 10 2.05 4.50 3.87
CA SER A 10 1.89 3.04 3.79
C SER A 10 0.95 2.60 2.68
N HIS A 11 1.47 1.77 1.79
CA HIS A 11 0.77 1.06 0.73
C HIS A 11 -0.27 0.05 1.27
N TYR A 12 -0.05 -0.54 2.44
CA TYR A 12 -1.09 -1.32 3.13
C TYR A 12 -2.24 -0.44 3.63
N CYS A 13 -1.93 0.78 4.10
CA CYS A 13 -2.98 1.75 4.42
C CYS A 13 -3.72 2.19 3.16
N GLU A 14 -3.02 2.30 2.02
CA GLU A 14 -3.67 2.58 0.74
C GLU A 14 -4.63 1.47 0.31
N LYS A 15 -4.25 0.20 0.48
CA LYS A 15 -5.14 -0.95 0.24
C LYS A 15 -6.45 -0.80 1.03
N ALA A 16 -6.36 -0.45 2.32
CA ALA A 16 -7.54 -0.21 3.16
C ALA A 16 -8.34 1.04 2.76
N ARG A 17 -7.68 2.17 2.44
CA ARG A 17 -8.37 3.39 1.94
C ARG A 17 -9.14 3.07 0.68
N TRP A 18 -8.51 2.40 -0.28
CA TRP A 18 -9.13 2.05 -1.55
C TRP A 18 -10.34 1.14 -1.33
N ALA A 19 -10.23 0.12 -0.47
CA ALA A 19 -11.37 -0.75 -0.14
C ALA A 19 -12.58 0.04 0.38
N LEU A 20 -12.36 0.93 1.36
CA LEU A 20 -13.42 1.73 1.98
C LEU A 20 -14.02 2.76 1.03
N GLU A 21 -13.17 3.51 0.31
CA GLU A 21 -13.61 4.52 -0.67
C GLU A 21 -14.39 3.87 -1.83
N ARG A 22 -13.95 2.70 -2.28
CA ARG A 22 -14.64 1.93 -3.33
C ARG A 22 -16.01 1.46 -2.85
N ALA A 23 -16.11 0.94 -1.63
CA ALA A 23 -17.37 0.51 -1.03
C ALA A 23 -18.30 1.66 -0.61
N GLY A 24 -17.95 2.92 -0.88
CA GLY A 24 -18.76 4.09 -0.49
C GLY A 24 -18.83 4.32 1.03
N LEU A 25 -17.95 3.69 1.80
CA LEU A 25 -17.99 3.71 3.27
C LEU A 25 -17.33 4.97 3.80
N ALA A 26 -18.13 5.86 4.39
CA ALA A 26 -17.62 7.07 5.03
C ALA A 26 -16.83 6.73 6.30
N TYR A 27 -15.59 7.23 6.39
CA TYR A 27 -14.71 7.05 7.54
C TYR A 27 -13.94 8.33 7.85
N ARG A 28 -13.52 8.46 9.11
CA ARG A 28 -12.54 9.47 9.54
C ARG A 28 -11.16 8.84 9.58
N GLU A 29 -10.20 9.39 8.84
CA GLU A 29 -8.81 8.94 8.91
C GLU A 29 -8.05 9.61 10.07
N GLU A 30 -7.34 8.83 10.87
CA GLU A 30 -6.39 9.28 11.87
C GLU A 30 -4.98 8.90 11.44
N ARG A 31 -4.25 9.88 10.91
CA ARG A 31 -2.90 9.71 10.37
C ARG A 31 -1.86 9.98 11.44
N HIS A 32 -0.92 9.05 11.59
CA HIS A 32 0.18 9.15 12.55
C HIS A 32 1.54 8.97 11.88
N VAL A 33 2.59 9.42 12.55
CA VAL A 33 3.98 9.18 12.12
C VAL A 33 4.53 7.85 12.65
N GLN A 34 5.71 7.45 12.17
CA GLN A 34 6.45 6.28 12.64
C GLN A 34 6.66 6.34 14.16
N ALA A 35 6.67 5.17 14.81
CA ALA A 35 6.64 4.98 16.27
C ALA A 35 5.35 5.43 16.98
N ILE A 36 4.80 6.60 16.66
CA ILE A 36 3.56 7.11 17.30
C ILE A 36 2.35 6.25 16.89
N HIS A 37 2.30 5.82 15.63
CA HIS A 37 1.26 4.92 15.15
C HIS A 37 1.18 3.60 15.94
N TRP A 38 2.26 3.13 16.57
CA TRP A 38 2.22 1.92 17.40
C TRP A 38 1.35 2.05 18.63
N ILE A 39 1.26 3.27 19.17
CA ILE A 39 0.41 3.58 20.32
C ILE A 39 -1.02 3.78 19.85
N ALA A 40 -1.20 4.50 18.74
CA ALA A 40 -2.51 4.72 18.13
C ALA A 40 -3.19 3.41 17.72
N ALA A 41 -2.46 2.51 17.04
CA ALA A 41 -2.95 1.19 16.63
C ALA A 41 -3.44 0.36 17.83
N ARG A 42 -2.62 0.28 18.90
CA ARG A 42 -3.02 -0.44 20.13
C ARG A 42 -4.25 0.17 20.80
N ARG A 43 -4.31 1.51 20.89
CA ARG A 43 -5.47 2.21 21.46
C ARG A 43 -6.73 2.04 20.61
N ALA A 44 -6.57 1.80 19.32
CA ALA A 44 -7.66 1.51 18.40
C ALA A 44 -8.11 0.05 18.44
N GLY A 45 -7.50 -0.81 19.28
CA GLY A 45 -7.84 -2.23 19.38
C GLY A 45 -7.05 -3.15 18.45
N GLY A 46 -6.07 -2.63 17.71
CA GLY A 46 -5.16 -3.41 16.88
C GLY A 46 -3.83 -3.75 17.58
N GLY A 47 -2.89 -4.24 16.79
CA GLY A 47 -1.53 -4.56 17.23
C GLY A 47 -0.57 -3.36 17.20
N ARG A 48 0.64 -3.60 16.68
CA ARG A 48 1.64 -2.55 16.41
C ARG A 48 1.55 -1.97 15.00
N THR A 49 0.85 -2.65 14.11
CA THR A 49 0.78 -2.34 12.69
C THR A 49 -0.45 -1.49 12.40
N VAL A 50 -0.41 -0.83 11.25
CA VAL A 50 -1.54 -0.11 10.65
C VAL A 50 -1.62 -0.54 9.18
N PRO A 51 -2.79 -0.50 8.54
CA PRO A 51 -4.04 0.15 8.98
C PRO A 51 -4.77 -0.57 10.13
N VAL A 52 -5.51 0.19 10.96
CA VAL A 52 -6.50 -0.37 11.89
C VAL A 52 -7.85 0.30 11.63
N LEU A 53 -8.88 -0.47 11.30
CA LEU A 53 -10.24 0.04 11.15
C LEU A 53 -11.02 -0.19 12.44
N VAL A 54 -11.53 0.88 13.04
CA VAL A 54 -12.45 0.81 14.18
C VAL A 54 -13.88 0.89 13.66
N THR A 55 -14.63 -0.18 13.92
CA THR A 55 -16.04 -0.36 13.54
C THR A 55 -16.92 -0.41 14.79
N PRO A 56 -18.25 -0.33 14.68
CA PRO A 56 -19.16 -0.58 15.79
C PRO A 56 -19.02 -2.00 16.38
N GLU A 57 -18.61 -2.98 15.56
CA GLU A 57 -18.52 -4.39 15.96
C GLU A 57 -17.14 -4.76 16.55
N GLY A 58 -16.14 -3.91 16.38
CA GLY A 58 -14.78 -4.16 16.85
C GLY A 58 -13.70 -3.53 15.97
N ALA A 59 -12.44 -3.81 16.29
CA ALA A 59 -11.29 -3.36 15.52
C ALA A 59 -10.81 -4.45 14.56
N LEU A 60 -10.45 -4.06 13.34
CA LEU A 60 -9.81 -4.91 12.33
C LEU A 60 -8.37 -4.42 12.14
N GLY A 61 -7.40 -5.32 12.32
CA GLY A 61 -5.99 -4.96 12.45
C GLY A 61 -5.16 -5.13 11.18
N GLU A 62 -5.71 -5.83 10.19
CA GLU A 62 -5.00 -6.17 8.97
C GLU A 62 -5.68 -5.58 7.73
N SER A 63 -4.88 -5.15 6.75
CA SER A 63 -5.42 -4.55 5.52
C SER A 63 -6.25 -5.53 4.68
N GLU A 64 -5.98 -6.83 4.79
CA GLU A 64 -6.77 -7.90 4.17
C GLU A 64 -8.13 -8.06 4.86
N GLU A 65 -8.17 -8.09 6.20
CA GLU A 65 -9.42 -8.14 6.97
C GLU A 65 -10.32 -6.93 6.65
N ILE A 66 -9.72 -5.74 6.58
CA ILE A 66 -10.44 -4.50 6.23
C ILE A 66 -11.00 -4.60 4.81
N LEU A 67 -10.22 -5.13 3.86
CA LEU A 67 -10.66 -5.31 2.48
C LEU A 67 -11.85 -6.27 2.39
N VAL A 68 -11.78 -7.43 3.03
CA VAL A 68 -12.88 -8.41 3.09
C VAL A 68 -14.11 -7.79 3.75
N TRP A 69 -13.95 -7.12 4.89
CA TRP A 69 -15.06 -6.51 5.62
C TRP A 69 -15.77 -5.40 4.84
N ALA A 70 -15.02 -4.60 4.07
CA ALA A 70 -15.57 -3.59 3.16
C ALA A 70 -16.28 -4.25 1.97
N ASP A 71 -15.72 -5.34 1.44
CA ASP A 71 -16.30 -6.08 0.32
C ASP A 71 -17.66 -6.70 0.64
N GLU A 72 -17.80 -7.28 1.84
CA GLU A 72 -19.07 -7.87 2.31
C GLU A 72 -20.22 -6.85 2.35
N ARG A 73 -19.89 -5.56 2.47
CA ARG A 73 -20.81 -4.41 2.49
C ARG A 73 -21.02 -3.77 1.12
N THR A 74 -20.37 -4.28 0.09
CA THR A 74 -20.55 -3.85 -1.30
C THR A 74 -21.61 -4.72 -1.98
N SER A 75 -22.34 -4.15 -2.95
CA SER A 75 -23.35 -4.90 -3.70
C SER A 75 -22.74 -6.12 -4.42
N PRO A 76 -23.45 -7.27 -4.51
CA PRO A 76 -22.87 -8.52 -5.00
C PRO A 76 -22.19 -8.44 -6.38
N GLU A 77 -22.73 -7.62 -7.28
CA GLU A 77 -22.20 -7.37 -8.63
C GLU A 77 -20.86 -6.63 -8.64
N HIS A 78 -20.52 -5.94 -7.56
CA HIS A 78 -19.31 -5.12 -7.42
C HIS A 78 -18.27 -5.68 -6.46
N ARG A 79 -18.57 -6.82 -5.81
CA ARG A 79 -17.66 -7.50 -4.91
C ARG A 79 -16.34 -7.88 -5.57
N LEU A 80 -15.26 -7.73 -4.82
CA LEU A 80 -13.89 -8.03 -5.18
C LEU A 80 -13.54 -9.50 -4.96
N PHE A 81 -14.27 -10.20 -4.10
CA PHE A 81 -14.18 -11.65 -3.94
C PHE A 81 -15.33 -12.33 -4.70
N PRO A 82 -15.03 -13.18 -5.70
CA PRO A 82 -16.05 -13.97 -6.40
C PRO A 82 -16.84 -14.89 -5.47
N ALA A 83 -18.07 -15.22 -5.87
CA ALA A 83 -18.91 -16.17 -5.15
C ALA A 83 -18.49 -17.63 -5.41
N ASP A 84 -17.89 -17.90 -6.58
CA ASP A 84 -17.32 -19.21 -6.88
C ASP A 84 -16.12 -19.49 -5.94
N PRO A 85 -16.12 -20.61 -5.21
CA PRO A 85 -15.04 -20.92 -4.27
C PRO A 85 -13.66 -21.08 -4.91
N GLY A 86 -13.60 -21.56 -6.16
CA GLY A 86 -12.34 -21.75 -6.89
C GLY A 86 -11.71 -20.42 -7.29
N GLU A 87 -12.50 -19.54 -7.90
CA GLU A 87 -12.06 -18.19 -8.25
C GLU A 87 -11.68 -17.38 -7.01
N ARG A 88 -12.46 -17.48 -5.93
CA ARG A 88 -12.14 -16.82 -4.66
C ARG A 88 -10.80 -17.30 -4.10
N ALA A 89 -10.55 -18.60 -4.09
CA ALA A 89 -9.29 -19.16 -3.60
C ALA A 89 -8.09 -18.68 -4.44
N GLU A 90 -8.26 -18.49 -5.75
CA GLU A 90 -7.22 -17.93 -6.61
C GLU A 90 -6.93 -16.46 -6.27
N VAL A 91 -7.97 -15.64 -6.09
CA VAL A 91 -7.84 -14.24 -5.66
C VAL A 91 -7.09 -14.14 -4.33
N GLU A 92 -7.50 -14.92 -3.33
CA GLU A 92 -6.86 -14.94 -2.01
C GLU A 92 -5.39 -15.39 -2.10
N ARG A 93 -5.08 -16.38 -2.94
CA ARG A 93 -3.71 -16.84 -3.18
C ARG A 93 -2.83 -15.73 -3.76
N VAL A 94 -3.33 -14.99 -4.75
CA VAL A 94 -2.58 -13.88 -5.36
C VAL A 94 -2.39 -12.74 -4.35
N CYS A 95 -3.43 -12.34 -3.62
CA CYS A 95 -3.34 -11.34 -2.56
C CYS A 95 -2.26 -11.70 -1.55
N ARG A 96 -2.32 -12.91 -0.97
CA ARG A 96 -1.36 -13.39 0.04
C ARG A 96 0.07 -13.35 -0.47
N ARG A 97 0.32 -13.82 -1.69
CA ARG A 97 1.66 -13.78 -2.30
C ARG A 97 2.18 -12.34 -2.39
N LEU A 98 1.35 -11.41 -2.83
CA LEU A 98 1.74 -10.00 -2.96
C LEU A 98 1.99 -9.35 -1.59
N ASP A 99 1.13 -9.62 -0.60
CA ASP A 99 1.27 -9.14 0.78
C ASP A 99 2.55 -9.67 1.46
N GLU A 100 2.97 -10.90 1.16
CA GLU A 100 4.17 -11.54 1.72
C GLU A 100 5.47 -11.20 0.99
N ARG A 101 5.42 -10.95 -0.34
CA ARG A 101 6.61 -10.79 -1.18
C ARG A 101 6.82 -9.36 -1.66
N LEU A 102 5.85 -8.84 -2.42
CA LEU A 102 5.95 -7.52 -3.04
C LEU A 102 5.87 -6.41 -1.99
N GLY A 103 4.91 -6.50 -1.07
CA GLY A 103 4.67 -5.49 -0.05
C GLY A 103 5.91 -5.20 0.82
N PRO A 104 6.56 -6.20 1.45
CA PRO A 104 7.70 -5.97 2.32
C PRO A 104 8.94 -5.49 1.54
N SER A 105 9.23 -6.10 0.39
CA SER A 105 10.40 -5.77 -0.44
C SER A 105 10.29 -4.37 -1.05
N GLY A 106 9.13 -4.03 -1.61
CA GLY A 106 8.85 -2.70 -2.16
C GLY A 106 8.93 -1.59 -1.09
N ARG A 107 8.35 -1.84 0.09
CA ARG A 107 8.47 -0.92 1.24
C ARG A 107 9.93 -0.71 1.63
N ARG A 108 10.73 -1.78 1.70
CA ARG A 108 12.13 -1.69 2.12
C ARG A 108 12.98 -0.91 1.11
N LEU A 109 12.80 -1.16 -0.19
CA LEU A 109 13.43 -0.34 -1.24
C LEU A 109 13.07 1.13 -1.12
N MET A 110 11.79 1.44 -0.96
CA MET A 110 11.32 2.82 -0.78
C MET A 110 12.07 3.49 0.38
N TYR A 111 12.19 2.85 1.55
CA TYR A 111 12.94 3.41 2.66
C TYR A 111 14.45 3.50 2.38
N VAL A 112 15.09 2.50 1.77
CA VAL A 112 16.52 2.57 1.41
C VAL A 112 16.81 3.80 0.56
N HIS A 113 15.98 4.06 -0.44
CA HIS A 113 16.16 5.20 -1.35
C HIS A 113 15.81 6.55 -0.73
N MET A 114 14.83 6.59 0.19
CA MET A 114 14.28 7.84 0.71
C MET A 114 14.88 8.28 2.06
N LEU A 115 15.46 7.38 2.87
CA LEU A 115 15.99 7.73 4.21
C LEU A 115 17.14 8.76 4.16
N ALA A 116 17.92 8.78 3.07
CA ALA A 116 18.96 9.78 2.85
C ALA A 116 18.42 11.13 2.33
N ARG A 117 17.10 11.25 2.16
CA ARG A 117 16.39 12.41 1.61
C ARG A 117 15.34 12.90 2.60
N ARG A 118 15.81 13.35 3.77
CA ARG A 118 15.00 13.79 4.91
C ARG A 118 13.81 14.66 4.50
N GLU A 119 14.04 15.73 3.74
CA GLU A 119 12.97 16.67 3.39
C GLU A 119 11.90 16.05 2.50
N LEU A 120 12.29 15.31 1.45
CA LEU A 120 11.35 14.61 0.56
C LEU A 120 10.55 13.56 1.33
N LEU A 121 11.21 12.75 2.16
CA LEU A 121 10.55 11.71 2.93
C LEU A 121 9.59 12.30 3.96
N LEU A 122 9.96 13.36 4.68
CA LEU A 122 9.06 14.03 5.63
C LEU A 122 7.86 14.70 4.92
N ARG A 123 8.07 15.34 3.76
CA ARG A 123 6.96 15.92 2.96
C ARG A 123 5.97 14.87 2.49
N PHE A 124 6.43 13.68 2.14
CA PHE A 124 5.57 12.56 1.76
C PHE A 124 4.88 11.95 2.97
N ASN A 125 5.66 11.64 4.00
CA ASN A 125 5.21 10.88 5.18
C ASN A 125 4.28 11.64 6.11
N ASN A 126 4.43 12.97 6.23
CA ASN A 126 3.74 13.75 7.25
C ASN A 126 2.45 14.42 6.73
N GLN A 127 1.96 14.03 5.56
CA GLN A 127 0.75 14.64 4.99
C GLN A 127 -0.49 14.33 5.83
N GLY A 128 -1.08 15.37 6.42
CA GLY A 128 -2.29 15.27 7.23
C GLY A 128 -2.08 14.69 8.64
N VAL A 129 -0.83 14.57 9.12
CA VAL A 129 -0.55 14.20 10.53
C VAL A 129 -0.71 15.42 11.45
N PRO A 130 -0.99 15.23 12.76
CA PRO A 130 -1.01 16.33 13.72
C PRO A 130 0.31 17.12 13.75
N ALA A 131 0.22 18.45 13.87
CA ALA A 131 1.40 19.33 13.82
C ALA A 131 2.48 19.02 14.88
N TRP A 132 2.08 18.50 16.04
CA TRP A 132 3.01 18.09 17.08
C TRP A 132 3.77 16.81 16.70
N GLU A 133 3.14 15.86 15.98
CA GLU A 133 3.78 14.65 15.47
C GLU A 133 4.79 14.99 14.36
N ASP A 134 4.43 15.88 13.43
CA ASP A 134 5.33 16.37 12.40
C ASP A 134 6.58 17.01 13.03
N ARG A 135 6.41 17.86 14.04
CA ARG A 135 7.51 18.48 14.78
C ARG A 135 8.36 17.45 15.51
N MET A 136 7.75 16.49 16.19
CA MET A 136 8.47 15.43 16.90
C MET A 136 9.29 14.56 15.95
N LEU A 137 8.74 14.15 14.81
CA LEU A 137 9.46 13.36 13.83
C LEU A 137 10.62 14.16 13.19
N ARG A 138 10.42 15.45 12.93
CA ARG A 138 11.48 16.34 12.42
C ARG A 138 12.65 16.45 13.40
N LEU A 139 12.37 16.63 14.69
CA LEU A 139 13.39 16.75 15.74
C LEU A 139 14.07 15.41 16.04
N GLY A 140 13.29 14.34 16.13
CA GLY A 140 13.74 12.98 16.40
C GLY A 140 14.25 12.22 15.18
N TRP A 141 14.53 12.90 14.06
CA TRP A 141 14.82 12.27 12.77
C TRP A 141 15.91 11.18 12.83
N PRO A 142 17.09 11.40 13.43
CA PRO A 142 18.13 10.36 13.48
C PRO A 142 17.68 9.10 14.20
N LEU A 143 16.88 9.25 15.27
CA LEU A 143 16.33 8.13 16.02
C LEU A 143 15.26 7.40 15.20
N ALA A 144 14.39 8.13 14.53
CA ALA A 144 13.38 7.55 13.64
C ALA A 144 14.02 6.75 12.50
N VAL A 145 15.07 7.27 11.86
CA VAL A 145 15.84 6.53 10.85
C VAL A 145 16.44 5.25 11.42
N ARG A 146 17.05 5.31 12.61
CA ARG A 146 17.60 4.12 13.27
C ARG A 146 16.53 3.07 13.56
N LEU A 147 15.37 3.51 14.03
CA LEU A 147 14.23 2.65 14.32
C LEU A 147 13.71 1.99 13.05
N VAL A 148 13.43 2.77 12.00
CA VAL A 148 12.95 2.25 10.71
C VAL A 148 13.94 1.25 10.13
N ARG A 149 15.26 1.55 10.16
CA ARG A 149 16.29 0.61 9.68
C ARG A 149 16.27 -0.70 10.45
N ARG A 150 16.10 -0.66 11.77
CA ARG A 150 16.01 -1.86 12.60
C ARG A 150 14.73 -2.66 12.32
N GLU A 151 13.57 -2.00 12.32
CA GLU A 151 12.27 -2.64 12.15
C GLU A 151 12.09 -3.26 10.76
N LEU A 152 12.75 -2.71 9.73
CA LEU A 152 12.71 -3.22 8.37
C LEU A 152 13.91 -4.10 8.01
N ASP A 153 14.83 -4.34 8.95
CA ASP A 153 16.09 -5.04 8.71
C ASP A 153 16.88 -4.48 7.50
N ILE A 154 17.03 -3.15 7.46
CA ILE A 154 17.81 -2.47 6.42
C ILE A 154 19.30 -2.65 6.72
N ARG A 155 19.89 -3.61 6.01
CA ARG A 155 21.31 -3.97 6.04
C ARG A 155 21.98 -3.67 4.69
N PRO A 156 23.30 -3.43 4.64
CA PRO A 156 23.99 -3.13 3.39
C PRO A 156 23.75 -4.23 2.34
N GLY A 157 23.36 -3.85 1.12
CA GLY A 157 23.13 -4.79 0.01
C GLY A 157 21.71 -5.37 -0.06
N VAL A 158 20.86 -5.12 0.95
CA VAL A 158 19.46 -5.62 0.95
C VAL A 158 18.67 -5.10 -0.26
N GLU A 159 19.04 -3.94 -0.80
CA GLU A 159 18.40 -3.37 -1.98
C GLU A 159 18.54 -4.24 -3.23
N VAL A 160 19.60 -5.04 -3.35
CA VAL A 160 19.80 -5.94 -4.50
C VAL A 160 18.84 -7.13 -4.40
N GLU A 161 18.72 -7.72 -3.21
CA GLU A 161 17.79 -8.82 -2.93
C GLU A 161 16.34 -8.37 -3.09
N ASP A 162 16.01 -7.16 -2.60
CA ASP A 162 14.67 -6.60 -2.71
C ASP A 162 14.33 -6.22 -4.14
N GLU A 163 15.25 -5.59 -4.88
CA GLU A 163 15.01 -5.26 -6.29
C GLU A 163 14.75 -6.53 -7.10
N ALA A 164 15.57 -7.57 -6.92
CA ALA A 164 15.34 -8.85 -7.56
C ALA A 164 13.98 -9.46 -7.17
N THR A 165 13.57 -9.33 -5.90
CA THR A 165 12.26 -9.82 -5.44
C THR A 165 11.11 -9.03 -6.05
N VAL A 166 11.21 -7.70 -6.10
CA VAL A 166 10.20 -6.85 -6.73
C VAL A 166 10.04 -7.21 -8.19
N PHE A 167 11.14 -7.33 -8.96
CA PHE A 167 11.04 -7.69 -10.37
C PHE A 167 10.48 -9.10 -10.58
N ARG A 168 10.82 -10.09 -9.75
CA ARG A 168 10.18 -11.43 -9.82
C ARG A 168 8.67 -11.38 -9.60
N GLU A 169 8.20 -10.54 -8.69
CA GLU A 169 6.75 -10.40 -8.45
C GLU A 169 6.07 -9.58 -9.56
N LEU A 170 6.78 -8.62 -10.17
CA LEU A 170 6.30 -7.96 -11.39
C LEU A 170 6.23 -8.92 -12.57
N ASP A 171 7.21 -9.80 -12.74
CA ASP A 171 7.23 -10.85 -13.77
C ASP A 171 6.06 -11.82 -13.57
N PHE A 172 5.82 -12.28 -12.33
CA PHE A 172 4.67 -13.11 -11.99
C PHE A 172 3.34 -12.45 -12.40
N VAL A 173 3.18 -11.15 -12.12
CA VAL A 173 1.99 -10.41 -12.51
C VAL A 173 1.89 -10.24 -14.03
N ALA A 174 3.01 -10.00 -14.72
CA ALA A 174 3.03 -9.90 -16.17
C ALA A 174 2.71 -11.24 -16.84
N GLU A 175 3.14 -12.36 -16.27
CA GLU A 175 2.83 -13.71 -16.73
C GLU A 175 1.32 -14.00 -16.61
N LEU A 176 0.69 -13.60 -15.50
CA LEU A 176 -0.78 -13.69 -15.37
C LEU A 176 -1.51 -12.89 -16.46
N LEU A 177 -0.94 -11.78 -16.92
CA LEU A 177 -1.53 -10.90 -17.93
C LEU A 177 -1.11 -11.25 -19.37
N ALA A 178 -0.27 -12.28 -19.56
CA ALA A 178 0.37 -12.55 -20.84
C ALA A 178 -0.60 -12.99 -21.95
N ASP A 179 -1.77 -13.53 -21.59
CA ASP A 179 -2.83 -13.91 -22.52
C ASP A 179 -3.71 -12.72 -22.96
N GLY A 180 -3.41 -11.50 -22.49
CA GLY A 180 -4.15 -10.29 -22.85
C GLY A 180 -5.40 -10.05 -22.00
N ARG A 181 -5.60 -10.81 -20.92
CA ARG A 181 -6.68 -10.54 -19.95
C ARG A 181 -6.56 -9.14 -19.34
N ARG A 182 -7.69 -8.59 -18.89
CA ARG A 182 -7.74 -7.25 -18.29
C ARG A 182 -7.46 -7.23 -16.79
N HIS A 183 -7.58 -8.37 -16.12
CA HIS A 183 -7.54 -8.49 -14.67
C HIS A 183 -6.74 -9.73 -14.27
N LEU A 184 -6.18 -9.72 -13.05
CA LEU A 184 -5.28 -10.79 -12.59
C LEU A 184 -6.01 -12.12 -12.37
N CYS A 185 -7.23 -12.04 -11.85
CA CYS A 185 -8.06 -13.18 -11.50
C CYS A 185 -9.48 -12.92 -11.97
N ALA A 186 -10.17 -13.97 -12.41
CA ALA A 186 -11.50 -13.90 -13.02
C ALA A 186 -11.56 -12.92 -14.22
N ASP A 187 -12.69 -12.89 -14.92
CA ASP A 187 -12.92 -11.95 -16.04
C ASP A 187 -13.38 -10.55 -15.56
N ARG A 188 -12.98 -10.14 -14.34
CA ARG A 188 -13.40 -8.87 -13.72
C ARG A 188 -12.38 -8.32 -12.72
N PHE A 189 -12.54 -7.07 -12.30
CA PHE A 189 -11.72 -6.47 -11.25
C PHE A 189 -11.97 -7.13 -9.89
N THR A 190 -10.92 -7.58 -9.22
CA THR A 190 -10.95 -8.34 -7.96
C THR A 190 -10.02 -7.75 -6.89
N ALA A 191 -10.03 -8.36 -5.71
CA ALA A 191 -9.12 -8.02 -4.63
C ALA A 191 -7.64 -8.21 -5.02
N ALA A 192 -7.34 -9.10 -5.98
CA ALA A 192 -5.98 -9.31 -6.48
C ALA A 192 -5.45 -8.06 -7.19
N ASP A 193 -6.27 -7.44 -8.04
CA ASP A 193 -5.93 -6.23 -8.78
C ASP A 193 -5.72 -5.04 -7.84
N LEU A 194 -6.66 -4.84 -6.91
CA LEU A 194 -6.58 -3.79 -5.89
C LEU A 194 -5.33 -3.96 -5.02
N THR A 195 -5.06 -5.19 -4.56
CA THR A 195 -3.88 -5.49 -3.74
C THR A 195 -2.59 -5.25 -4.51
N PHE A 196 -2.51 -5.71 -5.76
CA PHE A 196 -1.33 -5.47 -6.60
C PHE A 196 -1.07 -3.97 -6.81
N ALA A 197 -2.10 -3.21 -7.18
CA ALA A 197 -1.98 -1.76 -7.37
C ALA A 197 -1.52 -1.10 -6.07
N ALA A 198 -2.22 -1.32 -4.96
CA ALA A 198 -1.88 -0.72 -3.68
C ALA A 198 -0.43 -1.03 -3.27
N LEU A 199 -0.01 -2.31 -3.31
CA LEU A 199 1.31 -2.72 -2.83
C LEU A 199 2.46 -2.29 -3.75
N SER A 200 2.23 -2.32 -5.07
CA SER A 200 3.22 -1.84 -6.05
C SER A 200 3.44 -0.32 -5.97
N ALA A 201 2.54 0.44 -5.33
CA ALA A 201 2.67 1.90 -5.20
C ALA A 201 3.99 2.35 -4.56
N SER A 202 4.59 1.52 -3.69
CA SER A 202 5.89 1.78 -3.07
C SER A 202 7.06 1.86 -4.06
N VAL A 203 6.91 1.28 -5.26
CA VAL A 203 7.93 1.24 -6.32
C VAL A 203 7.47 1.84 -7.65
N VAL A 204 6.16 1.87 -7.91
CA VAL A 204 5.54 2.51 -9.09
C VAL A 204 5.36 4.02 -8.89
N VAL A 205 5.15 4.46 -7.65
CA VAL A 205 4.98 5.87 -7.27
C VAL A 205 3.82 6.54 -8.04
N PRO A 206 2.59 5.99 -8.01
CA PRO A 206 1.47 6.51 -8.79
C PRO A 206 1.13 7.96 -8.39
N PRO A 207 0.69 8.82 -9.32
CA PRO A 207 0.27 10.20 -8.99
C PRO A 207 -1.04 10.22 -8.18
N ASN A 208 -1.93 9.27 -8.43
CA ASN A 208 -3.24 9.15 -7.77
C ASN A 208 -3.15 8.26 -6.52
N TYR A 209 -2.46 8.71 -5.48
CA TYR A 209 -2.33 7.98 -4.22
C TYR A 209 -3.05 8.73 -3.08
N GLY A 210 -3.35 8.07 -1.96
CA GLY A 210 -4.04 8.67 -0.80
C GLY A 210 -3.33 9.89 -0.18
N VAL A 211 -2.04 10.07 -0.48
CA VAL A 211 -1.25 11.28 -0.27
C VAL A 211 -0.35 11.53 -1.48
N SER A 212 0.23 12.71 -1.66
CA SER A 212 1.05 13.00 -2.85
C SER A 212 2.47 12.45 -2.72
N PRO A 213 2.89 11.42 -3.49
CA PRO A 213 4.24 10.90 -3.43
C PRO A 213 5.21 11.73 -4.31
N PRO A 214 6.52 11.75 -4.01
CA PRO A 214 7.51 12.46 -4.82
C PRO A 214 7.66 11.77 -6.19
N GLN A 215 7.30 12.48 -7.26
CA GLN A 215 7.32 11.94 -8.62
C GLN A 215 8.77 11.79 -9.16
N PRO A 216 8.99 10.95 -10.21
CA PRO A 216 10.33 10.64 -10.72
C PRO A 216 11.23 11.84 -11.05
N ASP A 217 10.66 12.96 -11.46
CA ASP A 217 11.36 14.21 -11.80
C ASP A 217 12.04 14.88 -10.60
N VAL A 218 11.53 14.65 -9.38
CA VAL A 218 12.11 15.17 -8.13
C VAL A 218 12.88 14.12 -7.33
N LEU A 219 12.95 12.89 -7.84
CA LEU A 219 13.68 11.80 -7.21
C LEU A 219 15.17 11.80 -7.59
N PRO A 220 16.07 11.28 -6.74
CA PRO A 220 17.47 11.10 -7.10
C PRO A 220 17.61 10.22 -8.36
N PRO A 221 18.61 10.45 -9.24
CA PRO A 221 18.71 9.76 -10.52
C PRO A 221 18.62 8.23 -10.45
N ARG A 222 19.29 7.60 -9.46
CA ARG A 222 19.22 6.14 -9.27
C ARG A 222 17.83 5.66 -8.89
N THR A 223 17.13 6.40 -8.02
CA THR A 223 15.76 6.07 -7.59
C THR A 223 14.77 6.33 -8.73
N ALA A 224 14.90 7.45 -9.43
CA ALA A 224 14.11 7.75 -10.61
C ALA A 224 14.26 6.65 -11.68
N ALA A 225 15.48 6.21 -11.96
CA ALA A 225 15.73 5.13 -12.92
C ALA A 225 15.09 3.79 -12.52
N LEU A 226 15.12 3.43 -11.23
CA LEU A 226 14.40 2.25 -10.73
C LEU A 226 12.89 2.40 -10.93
N VAL A 227 12.31 3.54 -10.55
CA VAL A 227 10.88 3.80 -10.74
C VAL A 227 10.50 3.75 -12.21
N GLN A 228 11.30 4.32 -13.12
CA GLN A 228 11.03 4.25 -14.56
C GLN A 228 11.06 2.81 -15.07
N ARG A 229 12.08 2.02 -14.71
CA ARG A 229 12.12 0.58 -15.08
C ARG A 229 10.90 -0.18 -14.58
N VAL A 230 10.44 0.11 -13.36
CA VAL A 230 9.22 -0.49 -12.81
C VAL A 230 8.01 -0.03 -13.61
N ARG A 231 7.88 1.26 -13.94
CA ARG A 231 6.76 1.81 -14.72
C ARG A 231 6.72 1.31 -16.17
N ASP A 232 7.86 1.06 -16.78
CA ASP A 232 7.97 0.54 -18.16
C ASP A 232 7.61 -0.95 -18.23
N HIS A 233 7.79 -1.68 -17.12
CA HIS A 233 7.40 -3.08 -17.00
C HIS A 233 5.90 -3.28 -17.27
N PRO A 234 5.47 -4.36 -17.97
CA PRO A 234 4.03 -4.63 -18.22
C PRO A 234 3.17 -4.55 -16.95
N ALA A 235 3.62 -5.17 -15.87
CA ALA A 235 2.94 -5.09 -14.57
C ALA A 235 2.91 -3.66 -13.97
N GLY A 236 3.94 -2.84 -14.17
CA GLY A 236 3.94 -1.46 -13.70
C GLY A 236 2.98 -0.57 -14.51
N ARG A 237 2.92 -0.76 -15.83
CA ARG A 237 1.90 -0.12 -16.68
C ARG A 237 0.49 -0.52 -16.25
N TYR A 238 0.29 -1.80 -15.94
CA TYR A 238 -0.97 -2.30 -15.38
C TYR A 238 -1.33 -1.61 -14.05
N ALA A 239 -0.40 -1.52 -13.11
CA ALA A 239 -0.61 -0.81 -11.84
C ALA A 239 -0.99 0.66 -12.05
N LEU A 240 -0.30 1.38 -12.94
CA LEU A 240 -0.61 2.77 -13.26
C LEU A 240 -2.01 2.93 -13.87
N ALA A 241 -2.42 2.01 -14.76
CA ALA A 241 -3.76 2.00 -15.33
C ALA A 241 -4.83 1.80 -14.25
N LEU A 242 -4.63 0.85 -13.33
CA LEU A 242 -5.52 0.66 -12.18
C LEU A 242 -5.65 1.92 -11.31
N PHE A 243 -4.55 2.62 -11.04
CA PHE A 243 -4.61 3.89 -10.31
C PHE A 243 -5.32 5.02 -11.07
N ALA A 244 -5.19 5.05 -12.39
CA ALA A 244 -5.85 6.06 -13.22
C ALA A 244 -7.36 5.81 -13.31
N GLU A 245 -7.77 4.55 -13.49
CA GLU A 245 -9.14 4.17 -13.82
C GLU A 245 -10.00 3.84 -12.60
N ARG A 246 -9.40 3.20 -11.59
CA ARG A 246 -10.15 2.51 -10.52
C ARG A 246 -9.97 3.12 -9.13
N ARG A 247 -8.94 3.95 -8.92
CA ARG A 247 -8.63 4.47 -7.57
C ARG A 247 -9.73 5.35 -6.98
N ARG A 248 -10.42 6.12 -7.81
CA ARG A 248 -11.50 7.03 -7.40
C ARG A 248 -12.90 6.53 -7.76
N GLU A 249 -12.99 5.28 -8.19
CA GLU A 249 -14.28 4.64 -8.49
C GLU A 249 -14.97 4.26 -7.18
N THR A 250 -16.20 4.71 -6.99
CA THR A 250 -17.09 4.30 -5.90
C THR A 250 -18.25 3.49 -6.49
N VAL A 251 -18.54 2.34 -5.88
CA VAL A 251 -19.56 1.37 -6.30
C VAL A 251 -20.53 0.99 -5.18
N GLY A 252 -20.41 1.66 -4.03
CA GLY A 252 -21.29 1.49 -2.87
C GLY A 252 -22.56 2.32 -2.95
#